data_AF-A0A511VCA7-F1
#
_entry.id   AF-A0A511VCA7-F1
#
_cell.length_a   1.000
_cell.length_b   1.000
_cell.length_c   1.000
_cell.angle_alpha   90.00
_cell.angle_beta   90.00
_cell.angle_gamma   90.00
#
_symmetry.space_group_name_H-M   'P 1'
#
loop_
_entity.id
_entity.type
_entity.pdbx_description
1 polymer ?
#
loop_
_entity_poly.entity_id
_entity_poly.type
_entity_poly.pdbx_seq_one_letter_code
_entity_poly.pdbx_strand_id
1 'polypeptide(L)'
;MNRFDSYIEQILERIECGEEERGDMREEIRSHLEAAREAYMEQGYSEEEAIRRSVADFGVADEIGEGLQHSLFPYRKELLTFIGMGTILYSVSGYLHSLFTYGEAHVIWVTLSMIFGTCLVLASIYPAYLANRKVMLGAILIGTTFCAAFGFLLLETSEDWYAKPLYALGTLIATVSLVMVFMTALKGIGSKSESPRERTARTVIHVFNLAIGFVVLGLAAIMTYGGLIFGGVSPFLLVPIGMVAFWGFSYWMQYRMRKSRTAVSYLFGGFSFIFIGCVIYMIVGRM
;
A
#
# COMPACT_ATOMS: atom_id res chain seq x y z
N MET A 1 -14.90 -28.76 13.05
CA MET A 1 -14.59 -28.42 11.65
C MET A 1 -14.23 -29.69 10.92
N ASN A 2 -14.70 -29.86 9.68
CA ASN A 2 -14.29 -30.97 8.81
C ASN A 2 -12.76 -30.83 8.53
N ARG A 3 -12.07 -31.95 8.31
CA ARG A 3 -10.62 -31.97 8.03
C ARG A 3 -10.27 -31.15 6.78
N PHE A 4 -11.14 -31.16 5.77
CA PHE A 4 -11.01 -30.29 4.61
C PHE A 4 -11.13 -28.81 4.97
N ASP A 5 -12.10 -28.43 5.81
CA ASP A 5 -12.27 -27.02 6.21
C ASP A 5 -11.04 -26.48 6.93
N SER A 6 -10.49 -27.27 7.86
CA SER A 6 -9.28 -26.89 8.58
C SER A 6 -8.06 -26.76 7.66
N TYR A 7 -7.97 -27.59 6.62
CA TYR A 7 -6.88 -27.55 5.65
C TYR A 7 -7.02 -26.36 4.68
N ILE A 8 -8.24 -26.13 4.18
CA ILE A 8 -8.54 -24.98 3.30
C ILE A 8 -8.28 -23.67 4.05
N GLU A 9 -8.67 -23.57 5.32
CA GLU A 9 -8.44 -22.36 6.09
C GLU A 9 -6.94 -22.05 6.26
N GLN A 10 -6.11 -23.08 6.48
CA GLN A 10 -4.65 -22.91 6.54
C GLN A 10 -4.07 -22.38 5.22
N ILE A 11 -4.54 -22.87 4.07
CA ILE A 11 -4.14 -22.34 2.76
C ILE A 11 -4.54 -20.87 2.65
N LEU A 12 -5.81 -20.57 2.95
CA LEU A 12 -6.37 -19.24 2.76
C LEU A 12 -5.77 -18.20 3.73
N GLU A 13 -5.25 -18.59 4.89
CA GLU A 13 -4.51 -17.70 5.81
C GLU A 13 -3.22 -17.12 5.19
N ARG A 14 -2.66 -17.78 4.17
CA ARG A 14 -1.46 -17.31 3.45
C ARG A 14 -1.77 -16.41 2.26
N ILE A 15 -3.04 -16.30 1.88
CA ILE A 15 -3.46 -15.58 0.69
C ILE A 15 -4.12 -14.27 1.06
N GLU A 16 -3.74 -13.20 0.38
CA GLU A 16 -4.36 -11.90 0.55
C GLU A 16 -5.56 -11.71 -0.38
N CYS A 17 -6.70 -12.24 0.02
CA CYS A 17 -7.97 -12.16 -0.71
C CYS A 17 -9.08 -11.51 0.11
N GLY A 18 -9.95 -10.75 -0.56
CA GLY A 18 -11.15 -10.21 0.10
C GLY A 18 -12.18 -11.30 0.42
N GLU A 19 -13.21 -11.01 1.20
CA GLU A 19 -14.23 -12.02 1.61
C GLU A 19 -14.88 -12.76 0.43
N GLU A 20 -15.23 -12.05 -0.64
CA GLU A 20 -15.84 -12.64 -1.85
C GLU A 20 -14.85 -13.59 -2.55
N GLU A 21 -13.63 -13.11 -2.83
CA GLU A 21 -12.56 -13.92 -3.44
C GLU A 21 -12.16 -15.12 -2.56
N ARG A 22 -12.19 -14.94 -1.23
CA ARG A 22 -11.93 -16.00 -0.25
C ARG A 22 -13.02 -17.07 -0.31
N GLY A 23 -14.28 -16.66 -0.49
CA GLY A 23 -15.41 -17.56 -0.70
C GLY A 23 -15.26 -18.39 -1.97
N ASP A 24 -15.00 -17.71 -3.10
CA ASP A 24 -14.79 -18.36 -4.41
C ASP A 24 -13.64 -19.39 -4.33
N MET A 25 -12.48 -18.99 -3.78
CA MET A 25 -11.34 -19.92 -3.63
C MET A 25 -11.62 -21.07 -2.67
N ARG A 26 -12.37 -20.83 -1.59
CA ARG A 26 -12.75 -21.90 -0.66
C ARG A 26 -13.60 -22.96 -1.38
N GLU A 27 -14.56 -22.52 -2.19
CA GLU A 27 -15.43 -23.41 -2.96
C GLU A 27 -14.64 -24.20 -4.01
N GLU A 28 -13.74 -23.54 -4.74
CA GLU A 28 -12.89 -24.17 -5.75
C GLU A 28 -11.95 -25.23 -5.15
N ILE A 29 -11.21 -24.88 -4.09
CA ILE A 29 -10.32 -25.83 -3.41
C ILE A 29 -11.13 -27.01 -2.83
N ARG A 30 -12.29 -26.74 -2.23
CA ARG A 30 -13.16 -27.79 -1.70
C ARG A 30 -13.61 -28.74 -2.79
N SER A 31 -14.06 -28.21 -3.94
CA SER A 31 -14.51 -29.03 -5.07
C SER A 31 -13.42 -30.01 -5.53
N HIS A 32 -12.17 -29.54 -5.61
CA HIS A 32 -11.04 -30.41 -5.96
C HIS A 32 -10.75 -31.50 -4.91
N LEU A 33 -10.81 -31.15 -3.63
CA LEU A 33 -10.61 -32.12 -2.53
C LEU A 33 -11.73 -33.16 -2.46
N GLU A 34 -12.98 -32.75 -2.70
CA GLU A 34 -14.14 -33.65 -2.73
C GLU A 34 -14.07 -34.61 -3.93
N ALA A 35 -13.69 -34.11 -5.11
CA ALA A 35 -13.47 -34.95 -6.29
C ALA A 35 -12.35 -35.97 -6.07
N ALA A 36 -11.24 -35.56 -5.44
CA ALA A 36 -10.14 -36.48 -5.09
C ALA A 36 -10.59 -37.55 -4.08
N ARG A 37 -11.41 -37.16 -3.08
CA ARG A 37 -11.97 -38.10 -2.10
C ARG A 37 -12.84 -39.14 -2.78
N GLU A 38 -13.73 -38.72 -3.67
CA GLU A 38 -14.61 -39.63 -4.41
C GLU A 38 -13.79 -40.61 -5.25
N ALA A 39 -12.78 -40.14 -5.98
CA ALA A 39 -11.88 -41.00 -6.75
C ALA A 39 -11.16 -42.03 -5.86
N TYR A 40 -10.77 -41.68 -4.64
CA TYR A 40 -10.19 -42.63 -3.69
C TYR A 40 -11.22 -43.60 -3.11
N MET A 41 -12.45 -43.17 -2.85
CA MET A 41 -13.51 -44.09 -2.42
C MET A 41 -13.85 -45.10 -3.50
N GLU A 42 -13.86 -44.70 -4.78
CA GLU A 42 -14.04 -45.60 -5.93
C GLU A 42 -12.93 -46.64 -6.05
N GLN A 43 -11.71 -46.33 -5.58
CA GLN A 43 -10.59 -47.28 -5.50
C GLN A 43 -10.69 -48.25 -4.30
N GLY A 44 -11.76 -48.16 -3.50
CA GLY A 44 -12.02 -49.04 -2.37
C GLY A 44 -11.43 -48.58 -1.04
N TYR A 45 -10.91 -47.35 -0.94
CA TYR A 45 -10.48 -46.78 0.33
C TYR A 45 -11.68 -46.37 1.19
N SER A 46 -11.53 -46.43 2.52
CA SER A 46 -12.53 -45.86 3.42
C SER A 46 -12.58 -44.34 3.29
N GLU A 47 -13.70 -43.72 3.67
CA GLU A 47 -13.87 -42.27 3.59
C GLU A 47 -12.76 -41.50 4.34
N GLU A 48 -12.41 -41.93 5.55
CA GLU A 48 -11.32 -41.29 6.32
C GLU A 48 -9.95 -41.40 5.62
N GLU A 49 -9.67 -42.55 4.99
CA GLU A 49 -8.44 -42.76 4.25
C GLU A 49 -8.42 -41.94 2.96
N ALA A 50 -9.55 -41.89 2.26
CA ALA A 50 -9.73 -41.06 1.07
C ALA A 50 -9.51 -39.58 1.38
N ILE A 51 -10.05 -39.07 2.49
CA ILE A 51 -9.83 -37.68 2.94
C ILE A 51 -8.34 -37.45 3.22
N ARG A 52 -7.69 -38.34 3.97
CA ARG A 52 -6.26 -38.22 4.30
C ARG A 52 -5.40 -38.18 3.04
N ARG A 53 -5.66 -39.07 2.07
CA ARG A 53 -4.94 -39.11 0.80
C ARG A 53 -5.20 -37.88 -0.05
N SER A 54 -6.45 -37.43 -0.13
CA SER A 54 -6.81 -36.21 -0.87
C SER A 54 -6.03 -35.00 -0.39
N VAL A 55 -5.91 -34.82 0.94
CA VAL A 55 -5.10 -33.73 1.52
C VAL A 55 -3.61 -33.93 1.24
N ALA A 56 -3.09 -35.15 1.39
CA ALA A 56 -1.68 -35.44 1.17
C ALA A 56 -1.25 -35.18 -0.29
N ASP A 57 -2.09 -35.56 -1.24
CA ASP A 57 -1.84 -35.35 -2.67
C ASP A 57 -1.99 -33.89 -3.10
N PHE A 58 -2.91 -33.16 -2.47
CA PHE A 58 -3.08 -31.73 -2.72
C PHE A 58 -1.84 -30.94 -2.28
N GLY A 59 -1.12 -31.42 -1.26
CA GLY A 59 0.18 -30.91 -0.84
C GLY A 59 0.17 -30.22 0.53
N VAL A 60 1.29 -29.58 0.88
CA VAL A 60 1.42 -28.86 2.15
C VAL A 60 0.69 -27.52 2.07
N ALA A 61 -0.21 -27.25 3.03
CA ALA A 61 -1.07 -26.06 3.01
C ALA A 61 -0.28 -24.75 2.88
N ASP A 62 0.84 -24.62 3.60
CA ASP A 62 1.70 -23.44 3.55
C ASP A 62 2.32 -23.23 2.16
N GLU A 63 2.82 -24.29 1.53
CA GLU A 63 3.45 -24.21 0.19
C GLU A 63 2.41 -23.86 -0.89
N ILE A 64 1.23 -24.48 -0.83
CA ILE A 64 0.12 -24.16 -1.74
C ILE A 64 -0.34 -22.72 -1.55
N GLY A 65 -0.51 -22.29 -0.31
CA GLY A 65 -0.89 -20.92 0.03
C GLY A 65 0.13 -19.89 -0.47
N GLU A 66 1.43 -20.13 -0.27
CA GLU A 66 2.49 -19.25 -0.80
C GLU A 66 2.55 -19.26 -2.32
N GLY A 67 2.39 -20.42 -2.97
CA GLY A 67 2.34 -20.54 -4.42
C GLY A 67 1.16 -19.78 -5.04
N LEU A 68 -0.02 -19.87 -4.42
CA LEU A 68 -1.21 -19.12 -4.82
C LEU A 68 -1.01 -17.61 -4.60
N GLN A 69 -0.48 -17.19 -3.45
CA GLN A 69 -0.19 -15.79 -3.17
C GLN A 69 0.82 -15.21 -4.18
N HIS A 70 1.88 -15.93 -4.51
CA HIS A 70 2.87 -15.49 -5.49
C HIS A 70 2.28 -15.40 -6.91
N SER A 71 1.39 -16.34 -7.26
CA SER A 71 0.69 -16.33 -8.56
C SER A 71 -0.27 -15.15 -8.68
N LEU A 72 -0.98 -14.81 -7.60
CA LEU A 72 -1.91 -13.68 -7.57
C LEU A 72 -1.21 -12.32 -7.41
N PHE A 73 -0.15 -12.26 -6.59
CA PHE A 73 0.56 -11.04 -6.23
C PHE A 73 2.08 -11.28 -6.16
N PRO A 74 2.77 -11.32 -7.32
CA PRO A 74 4.21 -11.58 -7.37
C PRO A 74 5.01 -10.59 -6.51
N TYR A 75 5.99 -11.10 -5.78
CA TYR A 75 6.94 -10.35 -4.95
C TYR A 75 6.35 -9.47 -3.84
N ARG A 76 5.04 -9.54 -3.57
CA ARG A 76 4.41 -8.59 -2.64
C ARG A 76 4.92 -8.74 -1.21
N LYS A 77 5.08 -9.98 -0.74
CA LYS A 77 5.58 -10.28 0.60
C LYS A 77 7.00 -9.72 0.74
N GLU A 78 7.85 -10.04 -0.22
CA GLU A 78 9.25 -9.66 -0.31
C GLU A 78 9.41 -8.14 -0.35
N LEU A 79 8.61 -7.44 -1.15
CA LEU A 79 8.64 -5.97 -1.23
C LEU A 79 8.20 -5.33 0.09
N LEU A 80 7.14 -5.82 0.73
CA LEU A 80 6.69 -5.30 2.03
C LEU A 80 7.73 -5.55 3.13
N THR A 81 8.34 -6.73 3.17
CA THR A 81 9.43 -7.05 4.10
C THR A 81 10.64 -6.15 3.84
N PHE A 82 11.03 -5.97 2.58
CA PHE A 82 12.13 -5.10 2.18
C PHE A 82 11.91 -3.65 2.61
N ILE A 83 10.73 -3.08 2.31
CA ILE A 83 10.38 -1.71 2.73
C ILE A 83 10.38 -1.63 4.26
N GLY A 84 9.74 -2.56 4.95
CA GLY A 84 9.60 -2.53 6.41
C GLY A 84 10.94 -2.61 7.13
N MET A 85 11.75 -3.63 6.82
CA MET A 85 13.08 -3.81 7.40
C MET A 85 14.04 -2.69 7.00
N GLY A 86 13.99 -2.27 5.73
CA GLY A 86 14.78 -1.14 5.23
C GLY A 86 14.44 0.15 5.95
N THR A 87 13.16 0.43 6.21
CA THR A 87 12.68 1.61 6.94
C THR A 87 13.18 1.60 8.38
N ILE A 88 13.11 0.45 9.07
CA ILE A 88 13.65 0.30 10.43
C ILE A 88 15.15 0.61 10.43
N LEU A 89 15.93 -0.02 9.55
CA LEU A 89 17.37 0.18 9.45
C LEU A 89 17.73 1.64 9.11
N TYR A 90 17.04 2.22 8.12
CA TYR A 90 17.22 3.61 7.72
C TYR A 90 16.91 4.58 8.86
N SER A 91 15.82 4.34 9.60
CA SER A 91 15.40 5.21 10.71
C SER A 91 16.39 5.22 11.87
N VAL A 92 16.89 4.04 12.27
CA VAL A 92 17.91 3.93 13.32
C VAL A 92 19.21 4.58 12.87
N SER A 93 19.64 4.32 11.64
CA SER A 93 20.89 4.88 11.10
C SER A 93 20.82 6.40 10.97
N GLY A 94 19.72 6.93 10.44
CA GLY A 94 19.49 8.38 10.34
C GLY A 94 19.38 9.05 11.70
N TYR A 95 18.75 8.40 12.68
CA TYR A 95 18.69 8.89 14.06
C TYR A 95 20.08 8.99 14.69
N LEU A 96 20.89 7.93 14.58
CA LEU A 96 22.27 7.92 15.09
C LEU A 96 23.12 8.98 14.39
N HIS A 97 22.99 9.12 13.08
CA HIS A 97 23.68 10.17 12.33
C HIS A 97 23.34 11.57 12.87
N SER A 98 22.05 11.86 13.03
CA SER A 98 21.59 13.15 13.55
C SER A 98 22.10 13.42 14.97
N LEU A 99 22.03 12.40 15.83
CA LEU A 99 22.46 12.49 17.22
C LEU A 99 23.97 12.74 17.33
N PHE A 100 24.80 12.04 16.57
CA PHE A 100 26.25 12.17 16.66
C PHE A 100 26.81 13.39 15.92
N THR A 101 26.17 13.80 14.82
CA THR A 101 26.67 14.91 13.99
C THR A 101 26.18 16.26 14.49
N TYR A 102 24.90 16.34 14.87
CA TYR A 102 24.26 17.61 15.24
C TYR A 102 23.87 17.69 16.73
N GLY A 103 23.96 16.58 17.47
CA GLY A 103 23.49 16.53 18.86
C GLY A 103 21.95 16.55 18.98
N GLU A 104 21.23 16.48 17.87
CA GLU A 104 19.77 16.57 17.84
C GLU A 104 19.13 15.19 17.76
N ALA A 105 18.26 14.91 18.74
CA ALA A 105 17.48 13.68 18.80
C ALA A 105 16.09 13.89 18.19
N HIS A 106 15.90 13.57 16.92
CA HIS A 106 14.59 13.58 16.26
C HIS A 106 13.74 12.36 16.64
N VAL A 107 13.41 12.23 17.94
CA VAL A 107 12.72 11.06 18.54
C VAL A 107 11.37 10.79 17.88
N ILE A 108 10.61 11.84 17.53
CA ILE A 108 9.29 11.70 16.90
C ILE A 108 9.40 11.02 15.53
N TRP A 109 10.36 11.45 14.70
CA TRP A 109 10.54 10.89 13.36
C TRP A 109 10.94 9.41 13.41
N VAL A 110 11.94 9.05 14.23
CA VAL A 110 12.38 7.66 14.33
C VAL A 110 11.27 6.77 14.89
N THR A 111 10.49 7.25 15.86
CA THR A 111 9.37 6.48 16.43
C THR A 111 8.30 6.19 15.39
N LEU A 112 7.88 7.20 14.62
CA LEU A 112 6.88 7.02 13.56
C LEU A 112 7.39 6.08 12.46
N SER A 113 8.65 6.27 12.04
CA SER A 113 9.28 5.44 11.01
C SER A 113 9.39 3.97 11.45
N MET A 114 9.75 3.72 12.71
CA MET A 114 9.81 2.38 13.30
C MET A 114 8.43 1.73 13.39
N ILE A 115 7.38 2.48 13.78
CA ILE A 115 6.00 1.97 13.81
C ILE A 115 5.57 1.56 12.40
N PHE A 116 5.75 2.42 11.40
CA PHE A 116 5.38 2.09 10.02
C PHE A 116 6.18 0.91 9.48
N GLY A 117 7.50 0.88 9.69
CA GLY A 117 8.35 -0.24 9.28
C GLY A 117 7.92 -1.56 9.91
N THR A 118 7.62 -1.56 11.21
CA THR A 118 7.14 -2.75 11.93
C THR A 118 5.78 -3.20 11.40
N CYS A 119 4.84 -2.27 11.19
CA CYS A 119 3.55 -2.60 10.60
C CYS A 119 3.68 -3.23 9.21
N LEU A 120 4.65 -2.79 8.38
CA LEU A 120 4.91 -3.38 7.06
C LEU A 120 5.57 -4.76 7.14
N VAL A 121 6.43 -5.01 8.13
CA VAL A 121 6.95 -6.36 8.37
C VAL A 121 5.82 -7.29 8.81
N LEU A 122 5.00 -6.88 9.77
CA LEU A 122 3.82 -7.66 10.19
C LEU A 122 2.84 -7.87 9.03
N ALA A 123 2.68 -6.86 8.17
CA ALA A 123 1.89 -6.95 6.95
C ALA A 123 2.35 -8.07 6.01
N SER A 124 3.67 -8.23 5.88
CA SER A 124 4.27 -9.26 5.04
C SER A 124 4.13 -10.66 5.62
N ILE A 125 4.13 -10.80 6.95
CA ILE A 125 4.01 -12.09 7.65
C ILE A 125 2.56 -12.56 7.72
N TYR A 126 1.60 -11.63 7.90
CA TYR A 126 0.18 -11.91 8.08
C TYR A 126 -0.68 -11.27 6.97
N PRO A 127 -0.54 -11.73 5.71
CA PRO A 127 -1.23 -11.13 4.56
C PRO A 127 -2.75 -11.13 4.71
N ALA A 128 -3.34 -12.21 5.26
CA ALA A 128 -4.78 -12.32 5.47
C ALA A 128 -5.37 -11.18 6.33
N TYR A 129 -4.63 -10.66 7.32
CA TYR A 129 -5.11 -9.57 8.18
C TYR A 129 -5.30 -8.25 7.43
N LEU A 130 -4.53 -8.05 6.35
CA LEU A 130 -4.54 -6.81 5.57
C LEU A 130 -5.31 -6.89 4.27
N ALA A 131 -5.77 -8.08 3.88
CA ALA A 131 -6.54 -8.27 2.66
C ALA A 131 -7.77 -7.36 2.58
N ASN A 132 -8.44 -7.17 3.73
CA ASN A 132 -9.60 -6.30 3.86
C ASN A 132 -9.26 -4.84 4.26
N ARG A 133 -7.98 -4.51 4.50
CA ARG A 133 -7.54 -3.21 5.04
C ARG A 133 -6.63 -2.44 4.09
N LYS A 134 -6.93 -2.47 2.79
CA LYS A 134 -6.15 -1.81 1.73
C LYS A 134 -5.91 -0.32 1.98
N VAL A 135 -6.89 0.40 2.51
CA VAL A 135 -6.76 1.84 2.85
C VAL A 135 -5.72 2.04 3.95
N MET A 136 -5.73 1.17 4.96
CA MET A 136 -4.77 1.24 6.07
C MET A 136 -3.35 0.92 5.58
N LEU A 137 -3.18 -0.12 4.75
CA LEU A 137 -1.87 -0.44 4.16
C LEU A 137 -1.36 0.70 3.28
N GLY A 138 -2.23 1.27 2.44
CA GLY A 138 -1.90 2.44 1.61
C GLY A 138 -1.47 3.63 2.46
N ALA A 139 -2.17 3.91 3.57
CA ALA A 139 -1.80 4.99 4.49
C ALA A 139 -0.44 4.74 5.16
N ILE A 140 -0.15 3.51 5.59
CA ILE A 140 1.16 3.14 6.16
C ILE A 140 2.27 3.33 5.13
N LEU A 141 2.07 2.89 3.89
CA LEU A 141 3.05 3.05 2.80
C LEU A 141 3.29 4.53 2.46
N ILE A 142 2.23 5.36 2.41
CA ILE A 142 2.35 6.81 2.22
C ILE A 142 3.15 7.43 3.37
N GLY A 143 2.81 7.09 4.63
CA GLY A 143 3.55 7.54 5.81
C GLY A 143 5.02 7.13 5.76
N THR A 144 5.30 5.92 5.30
CA THR A 144 6.67 5.42 5.09
C THR A 144 7.42 6.25 4.04
N THR A 145 6.79 6.58 2.91
CA THR A 145 7.38 7.47 1.89
C THR A 145 7.71 8.84 2.47
N PHE A 146 6.82 9.41 3.28
CA PHE A 146 7.06 10.69 3.96
C PHE A 146 8.21 10.61 4.97
N CYS A 147 8.25 9.56 5.80
CA CYS A 147 9.37 9.34 6.74
C CYS A 147 10.70 9.19 6.00
N ALA A 148 10.74 8.46 4.89
CA ALA A 148 11.92 8.29 4.06
C ALA A 148 12.41 9.63 3.50
N ALA A 149 11.49 10.42 2.92
CA ALA A 149 11.76 11.75 2.38
C ALA A 149 12.24 12.74 3.46
N PHE A 150 11.62 12.74 4.63
CA PHE A 150 12.06 13.57 5.76
C PHE A 150 13.48 13.20 6.21
N GLY A 151 13.83 11.92 6.17
CA GLY A 151 15.20 11.47 6.49
C GLY A 151 16.28 12.09 5.59
N PHE A 152 15.94 12.51 4.36
CA PHE A 152 16.90 13.22 3.51
C PHE A 152 17.31 14.57 4.07
N LEU A 153 16.38 15.27 4.72
CA LEU A 153 16.67 16.56 5.37
C LEU A 153 17.62 16.37 6.55
N LEU A 154 17.54 15.23 7.23
CA LEU A 154 18.44 14.90 8.34
C LEU A 154 19.87 14.56 7.88
N LEU A 155 20.03 14.23 6.60
CA LEU A 155 21.32 13.83 6.01
C LEU A 155 21.95 14.96 5.17
N GLU A 156 21.23 16.06 4.87
CA GLU A 156 21.51 17.02 3.78
C GLU A 156 22.87 17.71 3.85
N THR A 157 23.46 17.77 5.03
CA THR A 157 24.70 18.48 5.28
C THR A 157 25.89 17.57 5.61
N SER A 158 25.72 16.24 5.54
CA SER A 158 26.80 15.32 5.88
C SER A 158 27.69 14.98 4.69
N GLU A 159 28.99 15.20 4.84
CA GLU A 159 30.02 14.73 3.90
C GLU A 159 30.53 13.31 4.24
N ASP A 160 29.99 12.69 5.30
CA ASP A 160 30.47 11.38 5.75
C ASP A 160 30.23 10.30 4.69
N TRP A 161 31.18 9.36 4.61
CA TRP A 161 31.14 8.29 3.60
C TRP A 161 29.86 7.44 3.67
N TYR A 162 29.30 7.26 4.88
CA TYR A 162 28.11 6.45 5.11
C TYR A 162 26.80 7.18 4.79
N ALA A 163 26.83 8.52 4.67
CA ALA A 163 25.64 9.31 4.31
C ALA A 163 25.14 8.96 2.90
N LYS A 164 26.05 8.74 1.93
CA LYS A 164 25.70 8.38 0.54
C LYS A 164 24.94 7.04 0.44
N PRO A 165 25.40 5.93 1.07
CA PRO A 165 24.59 4.72 1.18
C PRO A 165 23.22 4.93 1.84
N LEU A 166 23.13 5.75 2.90
CA LEU A 166 21.86 6.04 3.55
C LEU A 166 20.90 6.80 2.62
N TYR A 167 21.40 7.77 1.85
CA TYR A 167 20.64 8.44 0.81
C TYR A 167 20.08 7.48 -0.24
N ALA A 168 20.93 6.56 -0.73
CA ALA A 168 20.52 5.56 -1.70
C ALA A 168 19.44 4.64 -1.11
N LEU A 169 19.60 4.19 0.14
CA LEU A 169 18.61 3.38 0.84
C LEU A 169 17.29 4.13 1.02
N GLY A 170 17.32 5.38 1.48
CA GLY A 170 16.12 6.21 1.64
C GLY A 170 15.38 6.43 0.32
N THR A 171 16.13 6.66 -0.77
CA THR A 171 15.55 6.84 -2.12
C THR A 171 14.91 5.55 -2.62
N LEU A 172 15.58 4.41 -2.41
CA LEU A 172 15.05 3.11 -2.77
C LEU A 172 13.77 2.79 -1.98
N ILE A 173 13.76 3.02 -0.66
CA ILE A 173 12.58 2.85 0.20
C ILE A 173 11.43 3.72 -0.30
N ALA A 174 11.66 5.03 -0.48
CA ALA A 174 10.64 5.97 -0.92
C ALA A 174 10.05 5.62 -2.29
N THR A 175 10.91 5.17 -3.22
CA THR A 175 10.49 4.80 -4.58
C THR A 175 9.67 3.50 -4.56
N VAL A 176 10.16 2.47 -3.87
CA VAL A 176 9.47 1.17 -3.80
C VAL A 176 8.18 1.28 -3.00
N SER A 177 8.15 2.05 -1.91
CA SER A 177 6.93 2.31 -1.16
C SER A 177 5.90 3.06 -2.01
N LEU A 178 6.33 4.06 -2.79
CA LEU A 178 5.47 4.79 -3.73
C LEU A 178 4.85 3.84 -4.76
N VAL A 179 5.65 3.00 -5.42
CA VAL A 179 5.16 1.97 -6.36
C VAL A 179 4.14 1.05 -5.69
N MET A 180 4.42 0.62 -4.45
CA MET A 180 3.50 -0.22 -3.68
C MET A 180 2.18 0.48 -3.32
N VAL A 181 2.17 1.80 -3.12
CA VAL A 181 0.91 2.57 -2.95
C VAL A 181 0.07 2.46 -4.22
N PHE A 182 0.67 2.65 -5.40
CA PHE A 182 -0.04 2.48 -6.67
C PHE A 182 -0.56 1.06 -6.84
N MET A 183 0.28 0.04 -6.62
CA MET A 183 -0.14 -1.37 -6.73
C MET A 183 -1.29 -1.70 -5.76
N THR A 184 -1.24 -1.19 -4.53
CA THR A 184 -2.29 -1.40 -3.53
C THR A 184 -3.60 -0.70 -3.91
N ALA A 185 -3.52 0.52 -4.45
CA ALA A 185 -4.68 1.26 -4.93
C ALA A 185 -5.33 0.60 -6.18
N LEU A 186 -4.52 -0.08 -7.00
CA LEU A 186 -4.99 -0.78 -8.19
C LEU A 186 -5.56 -2.18 -7.90
N LYS A 187 -5.24 -2.77 -6.74
CA LYS A 187 -5.72 -4.10 -6.34
C LYS A 187 -7.22 -4.10 -5.99
N GLY A 188 -7.99 -4.95 -6.65
CA GLY A 188 -9.46 -5.05 -6.49
C GLY A 188 -10.24 -4.16 -7.46
N ILE A 189 -9.57 -3.62 -8.49
CA ILE A 189 -10.22 -3.00 -9.64
C ILE A 189 -10.77 -4.14 -10.52
N GLY A 190 -11.96 -4.63 -10.20
CA GLY A 190 -12.72 -5.55 -11.05
C GLY A 190 -13.78 -6.30 -10.27
N SER A 191 -14.99 -5.74 -10.17
CA SER A 191 -16.17 -6.61 -9.98
C SER A 191 -16.38 -7.35 -11.30
N LYS A 192 -16.73 -8.65 -11.26
CA LYS A 192 -17.14 -9.43 -12.44
C LYS A 192 -18.25 -8.72 -13.27
N SER A 193 -18.94 -7.74 -12.69
CA SER A 193 -20.00 -6.94 -13.32
C SER A 193 -19.55 -5.70 -14.12
N GLU A 194 -18.30 -5.26 -14.03
CA GLU A 194 -17.86 -4.01 -14.68
C GLU A 194 -17.37 -4.24 -16.11
N SER A 195 -17.84 -3.39 -17.04
CA SER A 195 -17.36 -3.42 -18.43
C SER A 195 -15.87 -3.07 -18.52
N PRO A 196 -15.12 -3.56 -19.54
CA PRO A 196 -13.71 -3.24 -19.72
C PRO A 196 -13.43 -1.73 -19.73
N ARG A 197 -14.32 -0.95 -20.35
CA ARG A 197 -14.23 0.52 -20.42
C ARG A 197 -14.36 1.19 -19.05
N GLU A 198 -15.27 0.72 -18.20
CA GLU A 198 -15.42 1.23 -16.83
C GLU A 198 -14.21 0.89 -15.96
N ARG A 199 -13.63 -0.30 -16.15
CA ARG A 199 -12.42 -0.73 -15.46
C ARG A 199 -11.23 0.16 -15.80
N THR A 200 -11.03 0.45 -17.09
CA THR A 200 -9.98 1.37 -17.55
C THR A 200 -10.22 2.79 -17.03
N ALA A 201 -11.44 3.32 -17.14
CA ALA A 201 -11.76 4.67 -16.66
C ALA A 201 -11.51 4.81 -15.14
N ARG A 202 -11.91 3.82 -14.34
CA ARG A 202 -11.62 3.80 -12.89
C ARG A 202 -10.11 3.79 -12.63
N THR A 203 -9.38 2.95 -13.34
CA THR A 203 -7.92 2.83 -13.21
C THR A 203 -7.23 4.17 -13.49
N VAL A 204 -7.57 4.81 -14.61
CA VAL A 204 -7.03 6.11 -15.00
C VAL A 204 -7.34 7.17 -13.94
N ILE A 205 -8.60 7.24 -13.47
CA ILE A 205 -8.99 8.19 -12.43
C ILE A 205 -8.18 7.97 -11.14
N HIS A 206 -8.02 6.72 -10.69
CA HIS A 206 -7.26 6.43 -9.47
C HIS A 206 -5.78 6.77 -9.60
N VAL A 207 -5.12 6.34 -10.68
CA VAL A 207 -3.69 6.62 -10.90
C VAL A 207 -3.44 8.11 -11.00
N PHE A 208 -4.27 8.82 -11.77
CA PHE A 208 -4.16 10.25 -11.95
C PHE A 208 -4.37 11.01 -10.63
N ASN A 209 -5.43 10.70 -9.89
CA ASN A 209 -5.68 11.39 -8.61
C ASN A 209 -4.66 11.03 -7.54
N LEU A 210 -4.13 9.81 -7.53
CA LEU A 210 -3.07 9.41 -6.61
C LEU A 210 -1.78 10.19 -6.89
N ALA A 211 -1.37 10.29 -8.16
CA ALA A 211 -0.21 11.09 -8.56
C ALA A 211 -0.37 12.57 -8.18
N ILE A 212 -1.54 13.15 -8.48
CA ILE A 212 -1.87 14.52 -8.06
C ILE A 212 -1.87 14.65 -6.53
N GLY A 213 -2.42 13.66 -5.83
CA GLY A 213 -2.49 13.64 -4.37
C GLY A 213 -1.12 13.74 -3.72
N PHE A 214 -0.11 13.03 -4.24
CA PHE A 214 1.27 13.15 -3.76
C PHE A 214 1.82 14.58 -3.91
N VAL A 215 1.58 15.22 -5.06
CA VAL A 215 2.00 16.62 -5.28
C VAL A 215 1.28 17.57 -4.32
N VAL A 216 -0.04 17.42 -4.16
CA VAL A 216 -0.86 18.24 -3.25
C VAL A 216 -0.39 18.11 -1.81
N LEU A 217 -0.22 16.86 -1.34
CA LEU A 217 0.20 16.60 0.04
C LEU A 217 1.62 17.11 0.30
N GLY A 218 2.54 16.94 -0.66
CA GLY A 218 3.90 17.47 -0.57
C GLY A 218 3.92 19.00 -0.48
N LEU A 219 3.21 19.69 -1.38
CA LEU A 219 3.08 21.15 -1.34
C LEU A 219 2.41 21.64 -0.06
N ALA A 220 1.32 20.99 0.36
CA ALA A 220 0.62 21.34 1.58
C ALA A 220 1.53 21.19 2.81
N ALA A 221 2.35 20.14 2.86
CA ALA A 221 3.32 19.93 3.94
C ALA A 221 4.39 21.04 3.94
N ILE A 222 4.99 21.36 2.79
CA ILE A 222 5.99 22.44 2.67
C ILE A 222 5.40 23.79 3.11
N MET A 223 4.19 24.13 2.63
CA MET A 223 3.52 25.38 3.00
C MET A 223 3.18 25.44 4.48
N THR A 224 2.72 24.32 5.06
CA THR A 224 2.41 24.23 6.49
C THR A 224 3.67 24.43 7.33
N TYR A 225 4.75 23.74 6.97
CA TYR A 225 6.04 23.82 7.65
C TYR A 225 6.63 25.23 7.58
N GLY A 226 6.72 25.81 6.37
CA GLY A 226 7.20 27.18 6.19
C GLY A 226 6.31 28.21 6.92
N GLY A 227 4.98 28.05 6.83
CA GLY A 227 4.03 28.90 7.53
C GLY A 227 4.22 28.87 9.05
N LEU A 228 4.45 27.69 9.63
CA LEU A 228 4.71 27.54 11.07
C LEU A 228 6.04 28.16 11.50
N ILE A 229 7.11 27.98 10.73
CA ILE A 229 8.43 28.51 11.06
C ILE A 229 8.47 30.03 10.98
N PHE A 230 7.97 30.61 9.89
CA PHE A 230 8.10 32.04 9.63
C PHE A 230 6.94 32.86 10.18
N GLY A 231 5.74 32.29 10.23
CA GLY A 231 4.51 33.00 10.59
C GLY A 231 3.83 32.50 11.86
N GLY A 232 4.32 31.42 12.48
CA GLY A 232 3.68 30.78 13.62
C GLY A 232 2.29 30.22 13.29
N VAL A 233 1.48 29.98 14.33
CA VAL A 233 0.09 29.53 14.16
C VAL A 233 -0.77 30.71 13.69
N SER A 234 -1.11 30.72 12.41
CA SER A 234 -1.90 31.79 11.79
C SER A 234 -3.01 31.23 10.88
N PRO A 235 -4.03 32.03 10.53
CA PRO A 235 -5.07 31.61 9.58
C PRO A 235 -4.53 31.20 8.20
N PHE A 236 -3.31 31.59 7.85
CA PHE A 236 -2.65 31.16 6.62
C PHE A 236 -2.49 29.63 6.54
N LEU A 237 -2.40 28.94 7.68
CA LEU A 237 -2.35 27.47 7.74
C LEU A 237 -3.64 26.80 7.23
N LEU A 238 -4.73 27.54 7.03
CA LEU A 238 -5.95 27.03 6.39
C LEU A 238 -5.78 26.82 4.88
N VAL A 239 -4.82 27.50 4.23
CA VAL A 239 -4.56 27.36 2.80
C VAL A 239 -4.15 25.93 2.43
N PRO A 240 -3.09 25.32 3.01
CA PRO A 240 -2.71 23.95 2.70
C PRO A 240 -3.81 22.94 3.03
N ILE A 241 -4.57 23.16 4.12
CA ILE A 241 -5.72 22.32 4.48
C ILE A 241 -6.80 22.40 3.38
N GLY A 242 -7.11 23.61 2.92
CA GLY A 242 -8.06 23.86 1.83
C GLY A 242 -7.66 23.18 0.53
N MET A 243 -6.36 23.15 0.20
CA MET A 243 -5.85 22.44 -0.98
C MET A 243 -6.10 20.93 -0.91
N VAL A 244 -5.78 20.30 0.23
CA VAL A 244 -6.01 18.87 0.44
C VAL A 244 -7.50 18.55 0.42
N ALA A 245 -8.32 19.36 1.09
CA ALA A 245 -9.77 19.20 1.10
C ALA A 245 -10.37 19.33 -0.30
N PHE A 246 -9.93 20.32 -1.08
CA PHE A 246 -10.39 20.53 -2.45
C PHE A 246 -10.01 19.36 -3.37
N TRP A 247 -8.77 18.87 -3.28
CA TRP A 247 -8.33 17.68 -4.03
C TRP A 247 -9.17 16.45 -3.66
N GLY A 248 -9.35 16.18 -2.35
CA GLY A 248 -10.15 15.05 -1.87
C GLY A 248 -11.60 15.12 -2.33
N PHE A 249 -12.21 16.31 -2.27
CA PHE A 249 -13.56 16.54 -2.76
C PHE A 249 -13.68 16.33 -4.27
N SER A 250 -12.76 16.86 -5.06
CA SER A 250 -12.74 16.65 -6.51
C SER A 250 -12.60 15.18 -6.85
N TYR A 251 -11.68 14.46 -6.22
CA TYR A 251 -11.50 13.03 -6.43
C TYR A 251 -12.77 12.24 -6.06
N TRP A 252 -13.42 12.57 -4.95
CA TRP A 252 -14.70 11.97 -4.57
C TRP A 252 -15.80 12.21 -5.64
N MET A 253 -15.90 13.44 -6.15
CA MET A 253 -16.83 13.78 -7.24
C MET A 253 -16.52 12.99 -8.52
N GLN A 254 -15.25 12.89 -8.91
CA GLN A 254 -14.81 12.10 -10.07
C GLN A 254 -15.24 10.65 -9.95
N TYR A 255 -15.03 10.05 -8.77
CA TYR A 255 -15.40 8.66 -8.50
C TYR A 255 -16.91 8.45 -8.56
N ARG A 256 -17.70 9.35 -7.95
CA ARG A 256 -19.17 9.28 -7.95
C ARG A 256 -19.78 9.44 -9.34
N MET A 257 -19.20 10.30 -10.18
CA MET A 257 -19.74 10.59 -11.52
C MET A 257 -19.21 9.66 -12.62
N ARG A 258 -18.26 8.76 -12.31
CA ARG A 258 -17.65 7.82 -13.27
C ARG A 258 -18.67 7.07 -14.14
N LYS A 259 -19.71 6.52 -13.50
CA LYS A 259 -20.68 5.63 -14.14
C LYS A 259 -21.75 6.38 -14.95
N SER A 260 -22.16 7.57 -14.51
CA SER A 260 -23.27 8.31 -15.13
C SER A 260 -22.82 9.36 -16.13
N ARG A 261 -21.68 10.03 -15.89
CA ARG A 261 -21.19 11.16 -16.70
C ARG A 261 -19.67 11.20 -16.74
N THR A 262 -19.05 10.28 -17.48
CA THR A 262 -17.58 10.15 -17.55
C THR A 262 -16.86 11.43 -18.00
N ALA A 263 -17.44 12.20 -18.92
CA ALA A 263 -16.85 13.48 -19.35
C ALA A 263 -16.77 14.50 -18.19
N VAL A 264 -17.82 14.58 -17.36
CA VAL A 264 -17.83 15.46 -16.17
C VAL A 264 -16.80 15.01 -15.15
N SER A 265 -16.64 13.68 -14.97
CA SER A 265 -15.57 13.13 -14.13
C SER A 265 -14.19 13.63 -14.59
N TYR A 266 -13.86 13.52 -15.88
CA TYR A 266 -12.56 14.02 -16.37
C TYR A 266 -12.39 15.55 -16.24
N LEU A 267 -13.47 16.33 -16.36
CA LEU A 267 -13.42 17.79 -16.14
C LEU A 267 -13.02 18.14 -14.70
N PHE A 268 -13.55 17.44 -13.68
CA PHE A 268 -13.11 17.64 -12.29
C PHE A 268 -11.63 17.29 -12.09
N GLY A 269 -11.16 16.22 -12.75
CA GLY A 269 -9.74 15.87 -12.75
C GLY A 269 -8.85 16.95 -13.35
N GLY A 270 -9.22 17.45 -14.54
CA GLY A 270 -8.51 18.55 -15.20
C GLY A 270 -8.53 19.85 -14.39
N PHE A 271 -9.67 20.19 -13.78
CA PHE A 271 -9.79 21.37 -12.93
C PHE A 271 -8.89 21.31 -11.70
N SER A 272 -8.83 20.14 -11.03
CA SER A 272 -7.89 19.95 -9.92
C SER A 272 -6.43 20.10 -10.35
N PHE A 273 -6.05 19.54 -11.48
CA PHE A 273 -4.69 19.66 -12.00
C PHE A 273 -4.32 21.13 -12.30
N ILE A 274 -5.20 21.86 -13.00
CA ILE A 274 -4.99 23.28 -13.31
C ILE A 274 -4.91 24.11 -12.04
N PHE A 275 -5.81 23.90 -11.08
CA PHE A 275 -5.81 24.62 -9.80
C PHE A 275 -4.47 24.46 -9.08
N ILE A 276 -3.94 23.24 -9.01
CA ILE A 276 -2.65 22.95 -8.37
C ILE A 276 -1.51 23.62 -9.15
N GLY A 277 -1.54 23.54 -10.49
CA GLY A 277 -0.57 24.23 -11.34
C GLY A 277 -0.55 25.74 -11.12
N CYS A 278 -1.71 26.37 -10.96
CA CYS A 278 -1.83 27.78 -10.62
C CYS A 278 -1.25 28.11 -9.23
N VAL A 279 -1.51 27.26 -8.23
CA VAL A 279 -0.93 27.44 -6.88
C VAL A 279 0.60 27.36 -6.93
N ILE A 280 1.15 26.35 -7.61
CA ILE A 280 2.60 26.21 -7.80
C ILE A 280 3.16 27.45 -8.51
N TYR A 281 2.53 27.88 -9.60
CA TYR A 281 2.96 29.06 -10.36
C TYR A 281 2.96 30.33 -9.50
N MET A 282 1.94 30.54 -8.66
CA MET A 282 1.89 31.69 -7.77
C MET A 282 2.98 31.69 -6.69
N ILE A 283 3.38 30.49 -6.23
CA ILE A 283 4.44 30.34 -5.24
C ILE A 283 5.81 30.57 -5.90
N VAL A 284 6.08 29.88 -7.01
CA VAL A 284 7.39 29.91 -7.69
C VAL A 284 7.60 31.23 -8.45
N GLY A 285 6.58 31.74 -9.14
CA GLY A 285 6.69 32.96 -9.96
C GLY A 285 6.82 34.26 -9.18
N ARG A 286 6.82 34.21 -7.84
CA ARG A 286 7.09 35.35 -6.95
C ARG A 286 8.47 35.29 -6.28
N MET A 287 9.20 34.18 -6.43
CA MET A 287 10.61 34.05 -6.00
C MET A 287 11.53 34.53 -7.12
#